data_AF-A0A392SBY8-F1
#
_entry.id   AF-A0A392SBY8-F1
#
_cell.length_a   1.000
_cell.length_b   1.000
_cell.length_c   1.000
_cell.angle_alpha   90.00
_cell.angle_beta   90.00
_cell.angle_gamma   90.00
#
_symmetry.space_group_name_H-M   'P 1'
#
loop_
_entity.id
_entity.type
_entity.pdbx_description
1 polymer ?
#
loop_
_entity_poly.entity_id
_entity_poly.type
_entity_poly.pdbx_seq_one_letter_code
_entity_poly.pdbx_strand_id
1 'polypeptide(L)' 'NFCSDKKAAAVNWIEGRGKSVVCEAVIKEEVVKEVLKTSVESLVELNMLKNLTG' A
#
# COMPACT_ATOMS: atom_id res chain seq x y z
N ASN A 1 4.21 -23.14 -15.45
CA ASN A 1 4.09 -22.09 -14.40
C ASN A 1 4.28 -20.66 -14.91
N PHE A 2 4.34 -20.39 -16.21
CA PHE A 2 4.42 -19.01 -16.72
C PHE A 2 3.14 -18.21 -16.39
N CYS A 3 1.97 -18.81 -16.58
CA CYS A 3 0.71 -18.38 -15.96
C CYS A 3 0.70 -18.88 -14.49
N SER A 4 1.45 -18.25 -13.58
CA SER A 4 1.51 -18.67 -12.18
C SER A 4 0.15 -18.51 -11.48
N ASP A 5 -0.66 -19.56 -11.53
CA ASP A 5 -1.90 -19.68 -10.77
C ASP A 5 -1.60 -20.14 -9.34
N LYS A 6 -2.17 -19.43 -8.36
CA LYS A 6 -2.06 -19.72 -6.92
C LYS A 6 -0.63 -19.79 -6.36
N LYS A 7 0.33 -19.13 -7.03
CA LYS A 7 1.73 -18.99 -6.57
C LYS A 7 2.17 -17.53 -6.72
N ALA A 8 2.99 -17.05 -5.77
CA ALA A 8 3.63 -15.75 -5.89
C ALA A 8 4.63 -15.76 -7.05
N ALA A 9 4.55 -14.77 -7.94
CA ALA A 9 5.41 -14.67 -9.11
C ALA A 9 5.60 -13.21 -9.54
N ALA A 10 6.85 -12.83 -9.85
CA ALA A 10 7.20 -11.48 -10.30
C ALA A 10 6.44 -11.06 -11.58
N VAL A 11 6.20 -12.00 -12.50
CA VAL A 11 5.42 -11.74 -13.71
C VAL A 11 3.99 -11.28 -13.41
N ASN A 12 3.33 -11.82 -12.37
CA ASN A 12 1.98 -11.37 -11.98
C ASN A 12 2.00 -9.96 -11.38
N TRP A 13 3.11 -9.55 -10.76
CA TRP A 13 3.27 -8.22 -10.17
C TRP A 13 3.52 -7.15 -11.23
N ILE A 14 4.33 -7.46 -12.24
CA ILE A 14 4.74 -6.52 -13.29
C ILE A 14 3.67 -6.40 -14.38
N GLU A 15 3.21 -7.54 -14.94
CA GLU A 15 2.29 -7.57 -16.08
C GLU A 15 0.81 -7.60 -15.66
N GLY A 16 0.54 -7.77 -14.36
CA GLY A 16 -0.80 -7.95 -13.82
C GLY A 16 -1.39 -9.34 -14.07
N ARG A 17 -2.48 -9.65 -13.36
CA ARG A 17 -3.26 -10.88 -13.55
C ARG A 17 -4.73 -10.67 -13.16
N GLY A 18 -5.64 -10.77 -14.12
CA GLY A 18 -7.06 -10.51 -13.88
C GLY A 18 -7.37 -9.01 -13.86
N LYS A 19 -7.75 -8.44 -12.72
CA LYS A 19 -8.07 -7.01 -12.58
C LYS A 19 -6.95 -6.29 -11.82
N SER A 20 -6.32 -5.31 -12.46
CA SER A 20 -5.38 -4.38 -11.82
C SER A 20 -6.12 -3.11 -11.42
N VAL A 21 -6.02 -2.69 -10.16
CA VAL A 21 -6.79 -1.56 -9.59
C VAL A 21 -5.89 -0.72 -8.68
N VAL A 22 -6.11 0.59 -8.67
CA VAL A 22 -5.48 1.56 -7.76
C VAL A 22 -6.58 2.38 -7.06
N CYS A 23 -6.32 2.84 -5.83
CA CYS A 23 -7.26 3.64 -5.04
C CYS A 23 -6.50 4.73 -4.26
N GLU A 24 -7.15 5.87 -4.06
CA GLU A 24 -6.61 7.01 -3.31
C GLU A 24 -7.71 7.67 -2.45
N ALA A 25 -7.31 8.34 -1.38
CA ALA A 25 -8.17 9.13 -0.51
C ALA A 25 -7.38 10.24 0.21
N VAL A 26 -8.05 11.35 0.51
CA VAL A 26 -7.48 12.45 1.32
C VAL A 26 -8.09 12.41 2.71
N ILE A 27 -7.24 12.24 3.73
CA ILE A 27 -7.65 12.21 5.15
C ILE A 27 -7.22 13.51 5.80
N LYS A 28 -8.18 14.23 6.42
CA LYS A 28 -7.90 15.47 7.14
C LYS A 28 -7.14 15.20 8.44
N GLU A 29 -6.29 16.15 8.84
CA GLU A 29 -5.48 16.07 10.06
C GLU A 29 -6.30 15.76 11.33
N GLU A 30 -7.47 16.38 11.46
CA GLU A 30 -8.43 16.14 12.55
C GLU A 30 -8.77 14.65 12.66
N VAL A 31 -9.07 14.00 11.54
CA VAL A 31 -9.40 12.56 11.50
C VAL A 31 -8.18 11.72 11.85
N VAL A 32 -6.99 12.09 11.39
CA VAL A 32 -5.75 11.38 11.72
C VAL A 32 -5.48 11.44 13.23
N LYS A 33 -5.68 12.59 13.86
CA LYS A 33 -5.49 12.77 15.31
C LYS A 33 -6.60 12.13 16.13
N GLU A 34 -7.86 12.37 15.79
CA GLU A 34 -9.01 11.95 16.58
C GLU A 34 -9.40 10.49 16.36
N VAL A 35 -9.19 9.93 15.17
CA VAL A 35 -9.56 8.54 14.87
C VAL A 35 -8.34 7.64 14.88
N LEU A 36 -7.29 8.01 14.15
CA LEU A 36 -6.09 7.17 14.01
C LEU A 36 -5.09 7.35 15.16
N LYS A 37 -5.31 8.34 16.04
CA LYS A 37 -4.51 8.60 17.24
C LYS A 37 -3.01 8.79 16.94
N THR A 38 -2.70 9.42 15.81
CA THR A 38 -1.33 9.66 15.36
C THR A 38 -1.21 11.03 14.67
N SER A 39 -0.02 11.36 14.17
CA SER A 39 0.21 12.52 13.32
C SER A 39 0.46 12.10 11.86
N VAL A 40 0.26 13.03 10.93
CA VAL A 40 0.50 12.78 9.51
C VAL A 40 1.99 12.48 9.28
N GLU A 41 2.88 13.22 9.92
CA GLU A 41 4.34 13.04 9.80
C GLU A 41 4.77 11.64 10.23
N SER A 42 4.31 11.18 11.40
CA SER A 42 4.64 9.85 11.90
C SER A 42 4.13 8.74 10.98
N LEU A 43 2.94 8.91 10.39
CA LEU A 43 2.37 7.93 9.48
C LEU A 43 3.14 7.87 8.15
N VAL A 44 3.56 9.03 7.63
CA VAL A 44 4.39 9.11 6.41
C VAL A 44 5.78 8.51 6.67
N GLU A 45 6.43 8.87 7.77
CA GLU A 45 7.75 8.34 8.14
C GLU A 45 7.70 6.81 8.29
N LEU A 46 6.69 6.29 9.00
CA LEU A 46 6.49 4.86 9.14
C LEU A 46 6.31 4.17 7.78
N ASN A 47 5.54 4.76 6.87
CA ASN A 47 5.34 4.18 5.53
C ASN A 47 6.65 4.12 4.73
N MET A 48 7.48 5.17 4.80
CA MET A 48 8.79 5.20 4.15
C MET A 48 9.72 4.11 4.70
N LEU A 49 9.77 3.96 6.02
CA LEU A 49 10.67 3.01 6.68
C LEU A 49 10.18 1.57 6.53
N LYS A 50 8.88 1.30 6.67
CA LYS A 50 8.35 -0.05 6.72
C LYS A 50 7.99 -0.63 5.34
N ASN A 51 7.31 0.16 4.50
CA ASN A 51 6.69 -0.37 3.29
C ASN A 51 7.54 -0.16 2.04
N LEU A 52 8.48 0.80 2.07
CA LEU A 52 9.39 1.07 0.96
C LEU A 52 10.83 0.65 1.24
N THR A 53 11.35 0.96 2.44
CA THR A 53 12.73 0.64 2.83
C THR A 53 12.87 -0.74 3.48
N GLY A 54 11.88 -1.09 4.30
CA GLY A 54 11.89 -2.25 5.21
C GLY A 54 12.26 -3.56 4.58
#